data_AF-A0A1Q5E8R0-F1
#
_entry.id   AF-A0A1Q5E8R0-F1
#
_cell.length_a   1.000
_cell.length_b   1.000
_cell.length_c   1.000
_cell.angle_alpha   90.00
_cell.angle_beta   90.00
_cell.angle_gamma   90.00
#
_symmetry.space_group_name_H-M   'P 1'
#
loop_
_entity.id
_entity.type
_entity.pdbx_description
1 polymer ?
#
loop_
_entity_poly.entity_id
_entity_poly.type
_entity_poly.pdbx_seq_one_letter_code
_entity_poly.pdbx_strand_id
1 'polypeptide(L)'
;MKLSDEEGRAVRAAMAGEMRLLDPAVRASPEAVTELLDPEFAEFGASGRRYDRASILAVTSAVEDYGPGPDVTDLSGTLLAPDLVHLTYVTEHNGLLFRRSSLWRRTGGQWRMYFHQGTPAGPARTTAGYPADSPGGAA
;
A
#
# COMPACT_ATOMS: atom_id res chain seq x y z
N MET A 1 6.22 -11.33 -20.48
CA MET A 1 7.19 -12.24 -19.83
C MET A 1 6.53 -12.77 -18.56
N LYS A 2 6.27 -14.08 -18.47
CA LYS A 2 5.71 -14.65 -17.24
C LYS A 2 6.79 -14.60 -16.17
N LEU A 3 6.50 -14.02 -15.00
CA LEU A 3 7.34 -14.14 -13.81
C LEU A 3 7.62 -15.63 -13.58
N SER A 4 8.83 -15.98 -13.16
CA SER A 4 9.08 -17.34 -12.67
C SER A 4 8.13 -17.62 -11.50
N ASP A 5 7.79 -18.89 -11.28
CA ASP A 5 6.83 -19.25 -10.23
C ASP A 5 7.27 -18.76 -8.84
N GLU A 6 8.59 -18.65 -8.61
CA GLU A 6 9.17 -18.13 -7.38
C GLU A 6 9.03 -16.61 -7.25
N GLU A 7 9.39 -15.85 -8.29
CA GLU A 7 9.17 -14.40 -8.34
C GLU A 7 7.69 -14.07 -8.11
N GLY A 8 6.80 -14.80 -8.80
CA GLY A 8 5.36 -14.63 -8.63
C GLY A 8 4.89 -14.92 -7.21
N ARG A 9 5.45 -15.93 -6.53
CA ARG A 9 5.13 -16.21 -5.12
C ARG A 9 5.63 -15.12 -4.18
N ALA A 10 6.85 -14.63 -4.38
CA ALA A 10 7.42 -13.55 -3.57
C ALA A 10 6.57 -12.27 -3.67
N VAL A 11 6.24 -11.86 -4.89
CA VAL A 11 5.40 -10.67 -5.14
C VAL A 11 4.01 -10.82 -4.51
N ARG A 12 3.35 -11.98 -4.68
CA ARG A 12 2.04 -12.23 -4.05
C ARG A 12 2.09 -12.21 -2.53
N ALA A 13 3.15 -12.72 -1.93
CA ALA A 13 3.32 -12.69 -0.47
C ALA A 13 3.48 -11.25 0.05
N ALA A 14 4.28 -10.42 -0.63
CA ALA A 14 4.41 -9.00 -0.31
C ALA A 14 3.07 -8.26 -0.48
N MET A 15 2.35 -8.48 -1.58
CA MET A 15 1.02 -7.89 -1.81
C MET A 15 0.03 -8.29 -0.71
N ALA A 16 0.02 -9.55 -0.30
CA ALA A 16 -0.84 -10.01 0.80
C ALA A 16 -0.50 -9.32 2.13
N GLY A 17 0.79 -9.10 2.41
CA GLY A 17 1.23 -8.32 3.57
C GLY A 17 0.77 -6.85 3.50
N GLU A 18 0.85 -6.23 2.32
CA GLU A 18 0.39 -4.86 2.09
C GLU A 18 -1.10 -4.73 2.36
N MET A 19 -1.91 -5.61 1.78
CA MET A 19 -3.37 -5.59 1.97
C MET A 19 -3.74 -5.82 3.44
N ARG A 20 -2.99 -6.66 4.17
CA ARG A 20 -3.17 -6.80 5.63
C ARG A 20 -2.88 -5.49 6.37
N LEU A 21 -1.85 -4.73 6.02
CA LEU A 21 -1.55 -3.43 6.65
C LEU A 21 -2.54 -2.31 6.29
N LEU A 22 -3.40 -2.53 5.28
CA LEU A 22 -4.51 -1.65 4.93
C LEU A 22 -5.83 -2.03 5.61
N ASP A 23 -5.93 -3.25 6.17
CA ASP A 23 -7.09 -3.72 6.90
C ASP A 23 -7.21 -3.00 8.26
N PRO A 24 -8.31 -2.26 8.52
CA PRO A 24 -8.56 -1.61 9.81
C PRO A 24 -8.39 -2.52 11.02
N ALA A 25 -8.83 -3.78 10.93
CA ALA A 25 -8.75 -4.73 12.05
C ALA A 25 -7.30 -5.10 12.39
N VAL A 26 -6.45 -5.22 11.37
CA VAL A 26 -5.00 -5.45 11.57
C VAL A 26 -4.35 -4.17 12.10
N ARG A 27 -4.68 -3.00 11.55
CA ARG A 27 -4.11 -1.71 11.98
C ARG A 27 -4.44 -1.37 13.42
N ALA A 28 -5.59 -1.83 13.92
CA ALA A 28 -6.00 -1.68 15.31
C ALA A 28 -5.26 -2.61 16.30
N SER A 29 -4.52 -3.63 15.82
CA SER A 29 -3.71 -4.52 16.67
C SER A 29 -2.22 -4.17 16.56
N PRO A 30 -1.61 -3.59 17.60
CA PRO A 30 -0.19 -3.32 17.63
C PRO A 30 0.65 -4.58 17.39
N GLU A 31 0.23 -5.73 17.91
CA GLU A 31 0.91 -7.02 17.73
C GLU A 31 0.88 -7.46 16.26
N ALA A 32 -0.29 -7.42 15.61
CA ALA A 32 -0.42 -7.81 14.21
C ALA A 32 0.38 -6.89 13.27
N VAL A 33 0.38 -5.58 13.53
CA VAL A 33 1.23 -4.62 12.79
C VAL A 33 2.71 -4.93 13.03
N THR A 34 3.10 -5.14 14.29
CA THR A 34 4.47 -5.45 14.71
C THR A 34 5.05 -6.68 13.99
N GLU A 35 4.24 -7.70 13.71
CA GLU A 35 4.66 -8.90 12.97
C GLU A 35 4.97 -8.63 11.49
N LEU A 36 4.24 -7.68 10.89
CA LEU A 36 4.35 -7.30 9.48
C LEU A 36 5.44 -6.25 9.21
N LEU A 37 5.88 -5.52 10.24
CA LEU A 37 6.94 -4.52 10.12
C LEU A 37 8.31 -5.10 10.43
N ASP A 38 9.24 -4.86 9.53
CA ASP A 38 10.64 -5.24 9.70
C ASP A 38 11.24 -4.49 10.92
N PRO A 39 12.13 -5.10 11.72
CA PRO A 39 12.78 -4.41 12.85
C PRO A 39 13.46 -3.09 12.47
N GLU A 40 13.93 -2.95 11.23
CA GLU A 40 14.57 -1.74 10.69
C GLU A 40 13.58 -0.84 9.92
N PHE A 41 12.28 -1.04 10.10
CA PHE A 41 11.23 -0.33 9.36
C PHE A 41 11.36 1.19 9.46
N ALA A 42 11.12 1.85 8.31
CA ALA A 42 10.94 3.28 8.24
C ALA A 42 9.84 3.70 7.27
N GLU A 43 9.16 4.79 7.59
CA GLU A 43 8.13 5.39 6.76
C GLU A 43 8.38 6.88 6.55
N PHE A 44 8.08 7.37 5.36
CA PHE A 44 7.80 8.78 5.12
C PHE A 44 6.30 8.99 4.97
N GLY A 45 5.71 9.62 5.98
CA GLY A 45 4.30 9.96 5.96
C GLY A 45 4.02 11.07 4.94
N ALA A 46 2.74 11.31 4.63
CA ALA A 46 2.32 12.33 3.67
C ALA A 46 2.81 13.76 4.02
N SER A 47 3.13 14.03 5.28
CA SER A 47 3.72 15.29 5.75
C SER A 47 5.22 15.42 5.49
N GLY A 48 5.88 14.37 4.98
CA GLY A 48 7.34 14.28 4.87
C GLY A 48 8.05 13.91 6.17
N ARG A 49 7.32 13.76 7.29
CA ARG A 49 7.91 13.28 8.55
C ARG A 49 8.34 11.83 8.41
N ARG A 50 9.52 11.53 8.95
CA ARG A 50 10.01 10.15 9.12
C ARG A 50 9.42 9.51 10.36
N TYR A 51 8.91 8.30 10.21
CA TYR A 51 8.50 7.41 11.29
C TYR A 51 9.37 6.16 11.26
N ASP A 52 9.73 5.68 12.43
CA ASP A 52 10.29 4.35 12.63
C ASP A 52 9.20 3.40 13.14
N ARG A 53 9.58 2.13 13.35
CA ARG A 53 8.65 1.11 13.86
C ARG A 53 7.97 1.48 15.17
N ALA A 54 8.69 2.07 16.12
CA ALA A 54 8.13 2.39 17.43
C ALA A 54 7.15 3.58 17.34
N SER A 55 7.53 4.62 16.61
CA SER A 55 6.68 5.81 16.43
C SER A 55 5.45 5.55 15.59
N ILE A 56 5.52 4.70 14.55
CA ILE A 56 4.32 4.35 13.78
C ILE A 56 3.33 3.56 14.63
N LEU A 57 3.81 2.62 15.45
CA LEU A 57 2.96 1.85 16.36
C LEU A 57 2.25 2.74 17.38
N ALA A 58 2.95 3.73 17.95
CA ALA A 58 2.36 4.69 18.86
C ALA A 58 1.26 5.53 18.19
N VAL A 59 1.50 6.00 16.95
CA VAL A 59 0.50 6.74 16.17
C VAL A 59 -0.70 5.87 15.85
N THR A 60 -0.49 4.62 15.42
CA THR A 60 -1.58 3.71 15.09
C THR A 60 -2.38 3.29 16.32
N SER A 61 -1.74 3.08 17.48
CA SER A 61 -2.46 2.70 18.71
C SER A 61 -3.36 3.82 19.26
N ALA A 62 -3.11 5.07 18.85
CA ALA A 62 -3.89 6.23 19.29
C ALA A 62 -5.14 6.48 18.44
N VAL A 63 -5.34 5.74 17.34
CA VAL A 63 -6.52 5.86 16.48
C VAL A 63 -7.63 4.97 17.03
N GLU A 64 -8.73 5.57 17.47
CA GLU A 64 -9.88 4.86 18.04
C GLU A 64 -10.77 4.22 16.96
N ASP A 65 -10.84 4.82 15.78
CA ASP A 65 -11.58 4.31 14.63
C ASP A 65 -10.81 4.60 13.33
N TYR A 66 -10.52 3.54 12.57
CA TYR A 66 -9.84 3.64 11.28
C TYR A 66 -10.80 3.87 10.11
N GLY A 67 -12.11 3.74 10.33
CA GLY A 67 -13.11 3.69 9.28
C GLY A 67 -12.88 2.51 8.33
N PRO A 68 -13.50 2.51 7.14
CA PRO A 68 -13.19 1.53 6.10
C PRO A 68 -11.76 1.75 5.58
N GLY A 69 -11.10 0.63 5.24
CA GLY A 69 -9.81 0.66 4.54
C GLY A 69 -9.92 1.40 3.20
N PRO A 70 -8.81 1.94 2.67
CA PRO A 70 -8.84 2.66 1.41
C PRO A 70 -9.09 1.73 0.23
N ASP A 71 -9.67 2.28 -0.84
CA ASP A 71 -9.73 1.59 -2.13
C ASP A 71 -8.32 1.53 -2.73
N VAL A 72 -7.94 0.37 -3.26
CA VAL A 72 -6.62 0.12 -3.84
C VAL A 72 -6.73 -0.11 -5.34
N THR A 73 -5.96 0.65 -6.11
CA THR A 73 -5.86 0.51 -7.57
C THR A 73 -4.41 0.48 -8.01
N ASP A 74 -4.17 0.05 -9.25
CA ASP A 74 -2.84 -0.01 -9.87
C ASP A 74 -1.77 -0.75 -9.04
N LEU A 75 -2.18 -1.76 -8.26
CA LEU A 75 -1.26 -2.55 -7.46
C LEU A 75 -0.33 -3.38 -8.36
N SER A 76 0.96 -3.07 -8.27
CA SER A 76 2.02 -3.72 -9.01
C SER A 76 3.16 -4.10 -8.07
N GLY A 77 3.89 -5.14 -8.43
CA GLY A 77 5.04 -5.61 -7.65
C GLY A 77 6.17 -6.12 -8.53
N THR A 78 7.39 -5.81 -8.11
CA THR A 78 8.63 -6.21 -8.77
C THR A 78 9.57 -6.87 -7.76
N LEU A 79 10.08 -8.06 -8.07
CA LEU A 79 11.19 -8.64 -7.31
C LEU A 79 12.48 -7.91 -7.70
N LEU A 80 13.07 -7.15 -6.77
CA LEU A 80 14.31 -6.39 -7.01
C LEU A 80 15.55 -7.24 -6.74
N ALA A 81 15.45 -8.17 -5.79
CA ALA A 81 16.47 -9.14 -5.39
C ALA A 81 15.76 -10.37 -4.77
N PRO A 82 16.42 -11.52 -4.58
CA PRO A 82 15.77 -12.76 -4.11
C PRO A 82 14.86 -12.58 -2.88
N ASP A 83 15.23 -11.70 -1.96
CA ASP A 83 14.51 -11.44 -0.70
C ASP A 83 14.01 -9.99 -0.58
N LEU A 84 13.83 -9.28 -1.71
CA LEU A 84 13.38 -7.89 -1.72
C LEU A 84 12.35 -7.64 -2.84
N VAL A 85 11.14 -7.30 -2.45
CA VAL A 85 10.05 -6.91 -3.36
C VAL A 85 9.75 -5.43 -3.20
N HIS A 86 9.56 -4.73 -4.32
CA HIS A 86 9.02 -3.39 -4.36
C HIS A 86 7.58 -3.43 -4.84
N LEU A 87 6.67 -2.82 -4.10
CA LEU A 87 5.29 -2.60 -4.50
C LEU A 87 5.03 -1.13 -4.77
N THR A 88 4.21 -0.87 -5.77
CA THR A 88 3.62 0.44 -6.03
C THR A 88 2.13 0.28 -6.25
N TYR A 89 1.35 1.24 -5.76
CA TYR A 89 -0.09 1.23 -5.88
C TYR A 89 -0.66 2.62 -5.61
N VAL A 90 -1.96 2.78 -5.85
CA VAL A 90 -2.71 3.99 -5.51
C VAL A 90 -3.74 3.65 -4.45
N THR A 91 -3.85 4.48 -3.43
CA THR A 91 -4.97 4.43 -2.47
C THR A 91 -5.85 5.64 -2.61
N GLU A 92 -7.16 5.43 -2.56
CA GLU A 92 -8.14 6.49 -2.36
C GLU A 92 -8.71 6.41 -0.94
N HIS A 93 -8.75 7.55 -0.24
CA HIS A 93 -9.44 7.67 1.03
C HIS A 93 -10.08 9.05 1.14
N ASN A 94 -11.39 9.10 1.40
CA ASN A 94 -12.18 10.34 1.48
C ASN A 94 -11.98 11.27 0.27
N GLY A 95 -11.93 10.70 -0.94
CA GLY A 95 -11.75 11.45 -2.19
C GLY A 95 -10.34 12.02 -2.40
N LEU A 96 -9.35 11.63 -1.59
CA LEU A 96 -7.94 11.98 -1.76
C LEU A 96 -7.15 10.77 -2.25
N LEU A 97 -6.33 10.99 -3.29
CA LEU A 97 -5.45 9.96 -3.83
C LEU A 97 -4.05 10.07 -3.25
N PHE A 98 -3.44 8.91 -3.02
CA PHE A 98 -2.04 8.79 -2.62
C PHE A 98 -1.35 7.76 -3.49
N ARG A 99 -0.18 8.11 -4.03
CA ARG A 99 0.75 7.16 -4.62
C ARG A 99 1.57 6.53 -3.51
N ARG A 100 1.50 5.21 -3.43
CA ARG A 100 2.13 4.41 -2.39
C ARG A 100 3.29 3.63 -2.99
N SER A 101 4.35 3.51 -2.20
CA SER A 101 5.54 2.73 -2.53
C SER A 101 6.00 2.01 -1.27
N SER A 102 6.20 0.70 -1.35
CA SER A 102 6.68 -0.09 -0.21
C SER A 102 7.75 -1.09 -0.61
N LEU A 103 8.75 -1.26 0.26
CA LEU A 103 9.75 -2.32 0.13
C LEU A 103 9.44 -3.39 1.16
N TRP A 104 9.31 -4.62 0.67
CA TRP A 104 9.11 -5.82 1.46
C TRP A 104 10.38 -6.65 1.44
N ARG A 105 10.93 -6.92 2.61
CA ARG A 105 12.15 -7.71 2.79
C ARG A 105 11.80 -9.05 3.42
N ARG A 106 12.40 -10.13 2.94
CA ARG A 106 12.26 -11.45 3.55
C ARG A 106 13.35 -11.66 4.59
N THR A 107 12.98 -11.84 5.85
CA THR A 107 13.90 -12.14 6.96
C THR A 107 13.37 -13.33 7.77
N GLY A 108 14.23 -14.33 8.02
CA GLY A 108 13.81 -15.56 8.72
C GLY A 108 12.66 -16.29 8.02
N GLY A 109 12.60 -16.22 6.68
CA GLY A 109 11.56 -16.85 5.87
C GLY A 109 10.25 -16.06 5.77
N GLN A 110 10.07 -14.97 6.51
CA GLN A 110 8.86 -14.15 6.53
C GLN A 110 9.06 -12.83 5.81
N TRP A 111 8.08 -12.41 5.02
CA TRP A 111 8.06 -11.10 4.37
C TRP A 111 7.57 -10.03 5.34
N ARG A 112 8.34 -8.96 5.47
CA ARG A 112 8.02 -7.80 6.30
C ARG A 112 8.27 -6.51 5.55
N MET A 113 7.46 -5.51 5.81
CA MET A 113 7.65 -4.18 5.25
C MET A 113 8.89 -3.54 5.88
N TYR A 114 9.89 -3.25 5.05
CA TYR A 114 11.12 -2.57 5.41
C TYR A 114 11.01 -1.05 5.24
N PHE A 115 10.29 -0.60 4.21
CA PHE A 115 10.11 0.82 3.97
C PHE A 115 8.74 1.12 3.38
N HIS A 116 8.16 2.27 3.75
CA HIS A 116 6.92 2.78 3.16
C HIS A 116 6.98 4.27 2.87
N GLN A 117 6.30 4.69 1.81
CA GLN A 117 6.00 6.08 1.55
C GLN A 117 4.62 6.23 0.92
N GLY A 118 3.87 7.23 1.37
CA GLY A 118 2.66 7.70 0.72
C GLY A 118 2.79 9.16 0.30
N THR A 119 2.71 9.44 -1.00
CA THR A 119 2.77 10.80 -1.54
C THR A 119 1.37 11.23 -2.01
N PRO A 120 0.85 12.38 -1.55
CA PRO A 120 -0.41 12.93 -2.06
C PRO A 120 -0.36 13.10 -3.58
N ALA A 121 -1.42 12.66 -4.26
CA ALA A 121 -1.54 12.70 -5.72
C ALA A 121 -2.69 13.64 -6.18
N GLY A 122 -3.24 14.43 -5.25
CA GLY A 122 -4.38 15.31 -5.48
C GLY A 122 -5.72 14.64 -5.17
N PRO A 123 -6.84 15.30 -5.49
CA PRO A 123 -8.16 14.73 -5.33
C PRO A 123 -8.37 13.56 -6.31
N ALA A 124 -9.17 12.59 -5.91
CA ALA A 124 -9.74 11.62 -6.82
C ALA A 124 -10.53 12.37 -7.90
N ARG A 125 -10.31 12.02 -9.17
CA ARG A 125 -11.10 12.61 -10.24
C ARG A 125 -12.56 12.24 -9.99
N THR A 126 -13.38 13.23 -9.66
CA THR A 126 -14.83 13.05 -9.68
C THR A 126 -15.19 12.61 -11.09
N THR A 127 -15.90 11.50 -11.23
CA THR A 127 -16.52 11.09 -12.49
C THR A 127 -17.68 12.04 -12.81
N ALA A 128 -17.36 13.31 -13.04
CA ALA A 128 -18.30 14.27 -13.62
C ALA A 128 -18.37 13.99 -15.12
N GLY A 129 -19.38 13.20 -15.50
CA GLY A 129 -20.00 13.15 -16.84
C GLY A 129 -19.04 13.19 -18.03
N TYR A 130 -18.64 12.02 -18.52
CA TYR A 130 -18.34 11.90 -19.95
C TYR A 130 -19.69 11.98 -20.67
N PRO A 131 -20.00 12.99 -21.51
CA PRO A 131 -21.11 12.84 -22.43
C PRO A 131 -20.76 11.67 -23.34
N ALA A 132 -21.67 10.70 -23.41
CA ALA A 132 -21.57 9.62 -24.37
C ALA A 132 -21.63 10.23 -25.77
N ASP A 133 -20.48 10.40 -26.42
CA ASP A 133 -20.45 10.48 -27.88
C ASP A 133 -20.75 9.07 -28.40
N SER A 134 -22.04 8.80 -28.52
CA SER A 134 -22.55 7.80 -29.44
C SER A 134 -22.85 8.48 -30.78
N PRO A 135 -22.63 7.78 -31.90
CA PRO A 135 -22.59 8.36 -33.23
C PRO A 135 -24.00 8.62 -33.77
N GLY A 136 -24.30 9.86 -34.12
CA GLY A 136 -25.32 10.21 -35.12
C GLY A 136 -24.60 10.77 -36.34
N GLY A 137 -24.69 10.24 -37.55
CA GLY A 137 -25.88 9.68 -38.18
C GLY A 137 -26.52 10.75 -39.06
N ALA A 138 -26.04 10.84 -40.30
CA ALA A 138 -26.67 11.36 -41.52
C ALA A 138 -27.42 12.71 -41.50
N ALA A 139 -26.88 13.68 -42.25
CA ALA A 139 -27.53 14.27 -43.43
C ALA A 139 -26.46 14.90 -44.34
#